data_AF-A0A2M7AY31-F1
#
_entry.id   AF-A0A2M7AY31-F1
#
_cell.length_a   1.000
_cell.length_b   1.000
_cell.length_c   1.000
_cell.angle_alpha   90.00
_cell.angle_beta   90.00
_cell.angle_gamma   90.00
#
_symmetry.space_group_name_H-M   'P 1'
#
loop_
_entity.id
_entity.type
_entity.pdbx_description
1 polymer ?
#
loop_
_entity_poly.entity_id
_entity_poly.type
_entity_poly.pdbx_seq_one_letter_code
_entity_poly.pdbx_strand_id
1 'polypeptide(L)'
;MFIYQWRNLLQLKDLMARRVPYGALAKRSMLHPFVVRKTVAQLNDFSLEVLKKNYQFWQDLELVVKSGAVDAKQALVNAVLTI
;
A
#
# COMPACT_ATOMS: atom_id res chain seq x y z
N MET A 1 6.68 -7.09 3.73
CA MET A 1 6.81 -5.66 4.13
C MET A 1 6.18 -4.69 3.12
N PHE A 2 6.32 -4.89 1.80
CA PHE A 2 5.71 -4.02 0.78
C PHE A 2 4.19 -3.99 0.81
N ILE A 3 3.53 -5.15 0.86
CA ILE A 3 2.05 -5.25 0.95
C ILE A 3 1.51 -4.45 2.14
N TYR A 4 2.20 -4.45 3.28
CA TYR A 4 1.81 -3.69 4.45
C TYR A 4 1.78 -2.18 4.15
N GLN A 5 2.77 -1.65 3.44
CA GLN A 5 2.78 -0.23 3.08
C GLN A 5 1.70 0.12 2.06
N TRP A 6 1.50 -0.72 1.05
CA TRP A 6 0.41 -0.55 0.08
C TRP A 6 -0.97 -0.62 0.74
N ARG A 7 -1.15 -1.52 1.71
CA ARG A 7 -2.37 -1.58 2.51
C ARG A 7 -2.61 -0.28 3.27
N ASN A 8 -1.58 0.30 3.89
CA ASN A 8 -1.70 1.56 4.62
C ASN A 8 -2.09 2.72 3.68
N LEU A 9 -1.46 2.79 2.50
CA LEU A 9 -1.82 3.77 1.47
C LEU A 9 -3.29 3.62 1.07
N LEU A 10 -3.71 2.41 0.72
CA LEU A 10 -5.08 2.11 0.31
C LEU A 10 -6.10 2.45 1.41
N GLN A 11 -5.84 2.03 2.65
CA GLN A 11 -6.70 2.26 3.80
C GLN A 11 -6.87 3.75 4.10
N LEU A 12 -5.77 4.52 4.11
CA LEU A 12 -5.85 5.96 4.37
C LEU A 12 -6.50 6.71 3.21
N LYS A 13 -6.28 6.31 1.95
CA LYS A 13 -6.94 6.93 0.79
C LYS A 13 -8.45 6.71 0.83
N ASP A 14 -8.91 5.49 1.16
CA ASP A 14 -10.34 5.19 1.31
C ASP A 14 -10.98 6.02 2.44
N LEU A 15 -10.33 6.13 3.61
CA LEU A 15 -10.82 6.96 4.71
C LEU A 15 -10.92 8.45 4.31
N MET A 16 -9.92 8.97 3.60
CA MET A 16 -9.94 10.36 3.10
C MET A 16 -11.03 10.56 2.04
N ALA A 17 -11.24 9.59 1.14
CA ALA A 17 -12.32 9.64 0.16
C ALA A 17 -13.71 9.67 0.82
N ARG A 18 -13.86 8.98 1.96
CA ARG A 18 -15.06 9.03 2.83
C ARG A 18 -15.13 10.29 3.71
N ARG A 19 -14.27 11.28 3.47
CA ARG A 19 -14.21 12.56 4.19
C ARG A 19 -13.93 12.43 5.69
N VAL A 20 -13.22 11.38 6.11
CA VAL A 20 -12.75 11.27 7.49
C VAL A 20 -11.73 12.39 7.77
N PRO A 21 -11.93 13.21 8.82
CA PRO A 21 -11.00 14.29 9.15
C PRO A 21 -9.61 13.77 9.48
N TYR A 22 -8.56 14.52 9.12
CA TYR A 22 -7.16 14.12 9.33
C TYR A 22 -6.88 13.70 10.79
N GLY A 23 -7.38 14.47 11.78
CA GLY A 23 -7.21 14.16 13.20
C GLY A 23 -7.84 12.83 13.66
N ALA A 24 -8.80 12.29 12.92
CA ALA A 24 -9.44 11.01 13.21
C ALA A 24 -8.76 9.82 12.49
N LEU A 25 -7.85 10.06 11.54
CA LEU A 25 -7.27 9.01 10.71
C LEU A 25 -6.49 7.97 11.52
N ALA A 26 -5.68 8.39 12.48
CA ALA A 26 -4.91 7.46 13.32
C ALA A 26 -5.83 6.51 14.09
N LYS A 27 -6.87 7.05 14.73
CA LYS A 27 -7.87 6.25 15.47
C LYS A 27 -8.64 5.31 14.55
N ARG A 28 -9.09 5.78 13.39
CA ARG A 28 -9.89 4.99 12.44
C ARG A 28 -9.09 3.92 11.70
N SER A 29 -7.83 4.19 11.41
CA SER A 29 -6.93 3.24 10.73
C SER A 29 -6.21 2.29 11.70
N MET A 30 -6.22 2.61 13.00
CA MET A 30 -5.39 1.97 14.04
C MET A 30 -3.88 2.07 13.74
N LEU A 31 -3.48 3.03 12.91
CA LEU A 31 -2.08 3.30 12.60
C LEU A 31 -1.54 4.35 13.58
N HIS A 32 -0.28 4.17 13.97
CA HIS A 32 0.43 5.17 14.76
C HIS A 32 0.46 6.53 14.03
N PRO A 33 0.31 7.68 14.70
CA PRO A 33 0.26 9.00 14.05
C PRO A 33 1.44 9.29 13.11
N PHE A 34 2.64 8.81 13.47
CA PHE A 34 3.82 8.90 12.60
C PHE A 34 3.62 8.21 11.24
N VAL A 35 2.98 7.03 11.23
CA VAL A 35 2.68 6.28 10.00
C VAL A 35 1.64 7.02 9.19
N VAL A 36 0.57 7.51 9.82
CA VAL A 36 -0.45 8.32 9.14
C VAL A 36 0.18 9.52 8.44
N ARG A 37 1.01 10.29 9.15
CA ARG A 37 1.66 11.49 8.60
C ARG A 37 2.47 11.20 7.35
N LYS A 38 3.37 10.20 7.40
CA LYS A 38 4.23 9.88 6.25
C LYS A 38 3.43 9.27 5.09
N THR A 39 2.41 8.46 5.38
CA THR A 39 1.59 7.81 4.35
C THR A 39 0.68 8.82 3.67
N VAL A 40 0.02 9.73 4.40
CA VAL A 40 -0.80 10.79 3.80
C VAL A 40 0.04 11.70 2.89
N ALA A 41 1.28 12.02 3.27
CA ALA A 41 2.18 12.80 2.41
C ALA A 41 2.46 12.14 1.05
N GLN A 42 2.40 10.81 0.97
CA GLN A 42 2.59 10.04 -0.26
C GLN A 42 1.31 9.92 -1.11
N LEU A 43 0.12 10.21 -0.56
CA LEU A 43 -1.15 9.96 -1.24
C LEU A 43 -1.53 10.98 -2.31
N ASN A 44 -0.79 12.08 -2.42
CA ASN A 44 -1.07 13.15 -3.37
C ASN A 44 -0.96 12.67 -4.82
N ASP A 45 -0.05 11.72 -5.08
CA ASP A 45 0.27 11.27 -6.44
C ASP A 45 -0.55 10.06 -6.90
N PHE A 46 -1.38 9.49 -6.02
CA PHE A 46 -2.08 8.23 -6.30
C PHE A 46 -3.60 8.37 -6.27
N SER A 47 -4.27 7.87 -7.31
CA SER A 47 -5.71 7.63 -7.29
C SER A 47 -6.05 6.35 -6.50
N LEU A 48 -7.30 6.24 -6.01
CA LEU A 48 -7.73 5.04 -5.30
C LEU A 48 -7.64 3.78 -6.18
N GLU A 49 -7.93 3.90 -7.47
CA GLU A 49 -7.83 2.78 -8.43
C GLU A 49 -6.39 2.32 -8.62
N VAL A 50 -5.44 3.26 -8.75
CA VAL A 50 -4.01 2.92 -8.85
C VAL A 50 -3.52 2.20 -7.60
N LEU A 51 -3.95 2.64 -6.40
CA LEU A 51 -3.60 1.96 -5.15
C LEU A 51 -4.17 0.54 -5.08
N LYS A 52 -5.40 0.32 -5.55
CA LYS A 52 -6.01 -1.03 -5.61
C LYS A 52 -5.23 -1.94 -6.56
N LYS A 53 -4.92 -1.46 -7.77
CA LYS A 53 -4.15 -2.23 -8.76
C LYS A 53 -2.78 -2.63 -8.22
N ASN A 54 -2.06 -1.70 -7.61
CA ASN A 54 -0.75 -1.98 -7.03
C ASN A 54 -0.85 -2.92 -5.83
N TYR A 55 -1.83 -2.75 -4.95
CA TYR A 55 -2.04 -3.65 -3.81
C TYR A 55 -2.23 -5.10 -4.26
N GLN A 56 -3.06 -5.32 -5.30
CA GLN A 56 -3.28 -6.64 -5.88
C GLN A 56 -1.98 -7.20 -6.48
N PHE A 57 -1.27 -6.42 -7.29
CA PHE A 57 0.00 -6.82 -7.88
C PHE A 57 1.01 -7.31 -6.83
N TRP A 58 1.20 -6.55 -5.75
CA TRP A 58 2.13 -6.92 -4.69
C TRP A 58 1.66 -8.14 -3.90
N GLN A 59 0.34 -8.34 -3.75
CA GLN A 59 -0.23 -9.52 -3.13
C GLN A 59 0.04 -10.78 -3.96
N ASP A 60 -0.23 -10.72 -5.26
CA ASP A 60 -0.02 -11.84 -6.17
C ASP A 60 1.47 -12.22 -6.26
N LEU A 61 2.35 -11.22 -6.33
CA LEU A 61 3.79 -11.44 -6.35
C LEU A 61 4.27 -12.14 -5.07
N GLU A 62 3.79 -11.72 -3.89
CA GLU A 62 4.19 -12.35 -2.63
C GLU A 62 3.70 -13.80 -2.56
N LEU A 63 2.52 -14.11 -3.10
CA LEU A 63 2.00 -15.48 -3.15
C LEU A 63 2.90 -16.38 -4.01
N VAL A 64 3.25 -15.93 -5.21
CA VAL A 64 4.11 -16.67 -6.17
C VAL A 64 5.53 -16.87 -5.61
N VAL A 65 6.08 -15.85 -4.94
CA VAL A 65 7.39 -15.96 -4.29
C VAL A 65 7.34 -16.95 -3.11
N LYS A 66 6.31 -16.86 -2.26
CA LYS A 66 6.16 -17.75 -1.10
C LYS A 66 5.84 -19.20 -1.48
N SER A 67 5.25 -19.43 -2.65
CA SER A 67 5.04 -20.79 -3.18
C SER A 67 6.31 -21.40 -3.77
N GLY A 68 7.43 -20.66 -3.84
CA GLY A 68 8.68 -21.12 -4.44
C GLY A 68 8.66 -21.17 -5.97
N ALA A 69 7.63 -20.61 -6.62
CA ALA A 69 7.50 -20.64 -8.08
C ALA A 69 8.45 -19.64 -8.77
N VAL A 70 8.87 -18.58 -8.07
CA VAL A 70 9.83 -17.58 -8.56
C VAL A 70 10.81 -17.22 -7.44
N ASP A 71 12.08 -17.02 -7.79
CA ASP A 71 13.08 -16.50 -6.87
C ASP A 71 12.71 -15.10 -6.36
N ALA A 72 12.83 -14.88 -5.05
CA ALA A 72 12.41 -13.64 -4.40
C ALA A 72 13.18 -12.40 -4.90
N LYS A 73 14.48 -12.54 -5.17
CA LYS A 73 15.33 -11.44 -5.62
C LYS A 73 14.97 -11.06 -7.05
N GLN A 74 14.84 -12.05 -7.93
CA GLN A 74 14.45 -11.83 -9.32
C GLN A 74 13.05 -11.22 -9.42
N ALA A 75 12.10 -11.75 -8.65
CA ALA A 75 10.74 -11.23 -8.57
C ALA A 75 10.72 -9.74 -8.18
N LEU A 76 11.50 -9.36 -7.16
CA LEU A 76 11.57 -7.97 -6.70
C LEU A 76 12.20 -7.03 -7.76
N VAL A 77 13.29 -7.45 -8.40
CA VAL A 77 13.94 -6.65 -9.46
C VAL A 77 12.96 -6.40 -10.61
N ASN A 78 12.28 -7.43 -11.08
CA ASN A 78 11.30 -7.31 -12.17
C ASN A 78 10.13 -6.41 -11.76
N ALA A 79 9.65 -6.55 -10.52
CA ALA A 79 8.52 -5.78 -10.02
C ALA A 79 8.80 -4.28 -10.01
N VAL A 80 9.98 -3.86 -9.52
CA VAL A 80 10.35 -2.44 -9.43
C VAL A 80 10.57 -1.79 -10.80
N LEU A 81 10.95 -2.57 -11.82
CA LEU A 81 11.12 -2.07 -13.19
C LEU A 81 9.81 -1.93 -13.97
N THR A 82 8.70 -2.47 -13.46
CA THR A 82 7.42 -2.56 -14.18
C THR A 82 6.37 -1.55 -13.68
N ILE A 83 6.56 -1.00 -12.48
CA ILE A 83 5.66 -0.04 -11.82
C ILE A 83 6.18 1.39 -11.94
#